data_AF-A0A388M188-F1
#
_entry.id   AF-A0A388M188-F1
#
_cell.length_a   1.000
_cell.length_b   1.000
_cell.length_c   1.000
_cell.angle_alpha   90.00
_cell.angle_beta   90.00
_cell.angle_gamma   90.00
#
_symmetry.space_group_name_H-M   'P 1'
#
loop_
_entity.id
_entity.type
_entity.pdbx_description
1 polymer ?
#
loop_
_entity_poly.entity_id
_entity_poly.type
_entity_poly.pdbx_seq_one_letter_code
_entity_poly.pdbx_strand_id
1 'polypeptide(L)'
;MKRVSSLEDNVGRIKAKHDADEAREQALREEEERKKRERDEEERRQRDKKEREDFQAQINKEVSVKLDQVYEAINGKKDTQSEEVSKLKARIEELQRRPLAASTSGEVIKPAEDDEVARLHSEQVELKKATDRRLAAMEEVIHALQRQCEDAEANAEVWKAEALRPGNKRGGVAIGDTPMTQNRVRPRLTLLETPGVVRRVDERLKGIVERHQREVDLLKEMRLTRG
;
A
#
# COMPACT_ATOMS: atom_id res chain seq x y z
N MET A 1 31.16 42.98 -57.04
CA MET A 1 30.75 41.75 -56.35
C MET A 1 31.27 41.60 -54.92
N LYS A 2 32.51 42.01 -54.57
CA LYS A 2 33.09 41.78 -53.21
C LYS A 2 32.26 42.25 -52.00
N ARG A 3 31.46 43.31 -52.13
CA ARG A 3 30.62 43.83 -51.02
C ARG A 3 29.45 42.92 -50.64
N VAL A 4 28.88 42.20 -51.60
CA VAL A 4 27.69 41.34 -51.35
C VAL A 4 28.10 40.09 -50.59
N SER A 5 29.18 39.42 -51.00
CA SER A 5 29.71 38.24 -50.28
C SER A 5 30.07 38.56 -48.82
N SER A 6 30.64 39.74 -48.57
CA SER A 6 30.96 40.18 -47.21
C SER A 6 29.70 40.38 -46.33
N LEU A 7 28.58 40.84 -46.90
CA LEU A 7 27.31 40.97 -46.18
C LEU A 7 26.68 39.61 -45.89
N GLU A 8 26.72 38.69 -46.85
CA GLU A 8 26.21 37.32 -46.68
C GLU A 8 26.95 36.59 -45.55
N ASP A 9 28.28 36.70 -45.51
CA ASP A 9 29.10 36.14 -44.43
C ASP A 9 28.77 36.75 -43.05
N ASN A 10 28.50 38.05 -43.01
CA ASN A 10 28.14 38.74 -41.77
C ASN A 10 26.75 38.32 -41.27
N VAL A 11 25.76 38.23 -42.16
CA VAL A 11 24.41 37.74 -41.82
C VAL A 11 24.46 36.28 -41.37
N GLY A 12 25.24 35.44 -42.06
CA GLY A 12 25.47 34.06 -41.65
C GLY A 12 26.05 33.94 -40.24
N ARG A 13 27.05 34.78 -39.91
CA ARG A 13 27.63 34.83 -38.55
C ARG A 13 26.65 35.31 -37.49
N ILE A 14 25.83 36.32 -37.80
CA ILE A 14 24.81 36.83 -36.87
C ILE A 14 23.77 35.74 -36.59
N LYS A 15 23.28 35.07 -37.64
CA LYS A 15 22.32 33.99 -37.50
C LYS A 15 22.87 32.83 -36.68
N ALA A 16 24.08 32.37 -37.00
CA ALA A 16 24.72 31.28 -36.25
C ALA A 16 24.92 31.62 -34.75
N LYS A 17 25.22 32.88 -34.43
CA LYS A 17 25.30 33.33 -33.03
C LYS A 17 23.94 33.34 -32.35
N HIS A 18 22.90 33.88 -33.01
CA HIS A 18 21.54 33.90 -32.48
C HIS A 18 21.03 32.49 -32.20
N ASP A 19 21.16 31.58 -33.17
CA ASP A 19 20.72 30.19 -33.03
C ASP A 19 21.48 29.48 -31.88
N ALA A 20 22.79 29.77 -31.71
CA ALA A 20 23.58 29.24 -30.61
C ALA A 20 23.22 29.84 -29.24
N ASP A 21 22.79 31.11 -29.18
CA ASP A 21 22.34 31.75 -27.94
C ASP A 21 20.96 31.23 -27.54
N GLU A 22 20.05 31.07 -28.49
CA GLU A 22 18.72 30.50 -28.26
C GLU A 22 18.80 29.04 -27.80
N ALA A 23 19.69 28.24 -28.40
CA ALA A 23 19.95 26.87 -27.94
C ALA A 23 20.52 26.83 -26.51
N ARG A 24 21.40 27.77 -26.14
CA ARG A 24 21.93 27.86 -24.77
C ARG A 24 20.86 28.28 -23.77
N GLU A 25 19.99 29.21 -24.13
CA GLU A 25 18.88 29.63 -23.27
C GLU A 25 17.86 28.51 -23.07
N GLN A 26 17.50 27.79 -24.14
CA GLN A 26 16.63 26.62 -24.04
C GLN A 26 17.23 25.54 -23.15
N ALA A 27 18.53 25.23 -23.31
CA ALA A 27 19.22 24.26 -22.46
C ALA A 27 19.20 24.65 -20.96
N LEU A 28 19.37 25.94 -20.65
CA LEU A 28 19.27 26.44 -19.28
C LEU A 28 17.86 26.29 -18.70
N ARG A 29 16.81 26.62 -19.48
CA ARG A 29 15.42 26.45 -19.02
C ARG A 29 15.07 24.98 -18.78
N GLU A 30 15.52 24.07 -19.65
CA GLU A 30 15.31 22.63 -19.49
C GLU A 30 16.05 22.08 -18.25
N GLU A 31 17.27 22.55 -17.99
CA GLU A 31 18.03 22.16 -16.79
C GLU A 31 17.35 22.65 -15.50
N GLU A 32 16.83 23.88 -15.48
CA GLU A 32 16.06 24.41 -14.34
C GLU A 32 14.76 23.63 -14.10
N GLU A 33 14.03 23.29 -15.17
CA GLU A 33 12.84 22.44 -15.06
C GLU A 33 13.17 21.04 -14.54
N ARG A 34 14.25 20.43 -15.05
CA ARG A 34 14.71 19.11 -14.57
C ARG A 34 15.05 19.17 -13.09
N LYS A 35 15.81 20.17 -12.67
CA LYS A 35 16.18 20.39 -11.26
C LYS A 35 14.98 20.69 -10.38
N LYS A 36 13.94 21.33 -10.91
CA LYS A 36 12.68 21.53 -10.19
C LYS A 36 11.94 20.20 -10.00
N ARG A 37 11.80 19.39 -11.05
CA ARG A 37 11.15 18.07 -10.97
C ARG A 37 11.87 17.13 -10.00
N GLU A 38 13.21 17.12 -10.01
CA GLU A 38 14.01 16.32 -9.07
C GLU A 38 13.79 16.74 -7.61
N ARG A 39 13.70 18.06 -7.33
CA ARG A 39 13.40 18.57 -5.99
C ARG A 39 11.99 18.18 -5.52
N ASP A 40 11.00 18.36 -6.39
CA ASP A 40 9.60 18.03 -6.06
C ASP A 40 9.44 16.51 -5.80
N GLU A 41 10.16 15.67 -6.56
CA GLU A 41 10.17 14.22 -6.36
C GLU A 41 10.87 13.81 -5.06
N GLU A 42 12.01 14.42 -4.73
CA GLU A 42 12.71 14.17 -3.47
C GLU A 42 11.87 14.61 -2.26
N GLU A 43 11.16 15.73 -2.35
CA GLU A 43 10.24 16.18 -1.30
C GLU A 43 9.08 15.18 -1.10
N ARG A 44 8.56 14.58 -2.18
CA ARG A 44 7.56 13.50 -2.07
C ARG A 44 8.13 12.28 -1.35
N ARG A 45 9.35 11.84 -1.71
CA ARG A 45 10.00 10.70 -1.03
C ARG A 45 10.21 10.98 0.46
N GLN A 46 10.61 12.19 0.83
CA GLN A 46 10.79 12.57 2.22
C GLN A 46 9.47 12.63 3.00
N ARG A 47 8.39 13.12 2.40
CA ARG A 47 7.05 13.10 3.01
C ARG A 47 6.57 11.68 3.25
N ASP A 48 6.64 10.82 2.23
CA ASP A 48 6.22 9.42 2.35
C ASP A 48 7.05 8.68 3.41
N LYS A 49 8.37 8.94 3.48
CA LYS A 49 9.24 8.39 4.51
C LYS A 49 8.83 8.86 5.90
N LYS A 50 8.60 10.16 6.07
CA LYS A 50 8.18 10.74 7.35
C LYS A 50 6.83 10.17 7.81
N GLU A 51 5.85 10.05 6.92
CA GLU A 51 4.54 9.47 7.25
C GLU A 51 4.65 8.01 7.74
N ARG A 52 5.55 7.21 7.14
CA ARG A 52 5.84 5.84 7.60
C ARG A 52 6.45 5.83 9.00
N GLU A 53 7.42 6.71 9.26
CA GLU A 53 8.08 6.83 10.57
C GLU A 53 7.09 7.32 11.64
N ASP A 54 6.25 8.31 11.34
CA ASP A 54 5.22 8.83 12.23
C ASP A 54 4.17 7.75 12.57
N PHE A 55 3.74 6.97 11.56
CA PHE A 55 2.82 5.85 11.77
C PHE A 55 3.44 4.77 12.67
N GLN A 56 4.71 4.42 12.44
CA GLN A 56 5.41 3.45 13.27
C GLN A 56 5.61 3.97 14.71
N ALA A 57 5.93 5.25 14.88
CA ALA A 57 6.05 5.89 16.18
C ALA A 57 4.70 5.89 16.94
N GLN A 58 3.59 6.12 16.23
CA GLN A 58 2.25 6.07 16.79
C GLN A 58 1.89 4.65 17.28
N ILE A 59 2.16 3.62 16.48
CA ILE A 59 1.96 2.22 16.88
C ILE A 59 2.79 1.90 18.12
N ASN A 60 4.08 2.23 18.11
CA ASN A 60 4.96 1.96 19.24
C ASN A 60 4.46 2.64 20.52
N LYS A 61 4.00 3.89 20.41
CA LYS A 61 3.40 4.63 21.52
C LYS A 61 2.14 3.96 22.03
N GLU A 62 1.22 3.55 21.16
CA GLU A 62 -0.03 2.89 21.55
C GLU A 62 0.24 1.53 22.21
N VAL A 63 1.18 0.74 21.68
CA VAL A 63 1.60 -0.53 22.27
C VAL A 63 2.21 -0.30 23.66
N SER A 64 3.08 0.70 23.82
CA SER A 64 3.65 1.05 25.13
C SER A 64 2.56 1.36 26.15
N VAL A 65 1.58 2.22 25.79
CA VAL A 65 0.48 2.58 26.69
C VAL A 65 -0.36 1.35 27.08
N LYS A 66 -0.65 0.44 26.13
CA LYS A 66 -1.38 -0.79 26.43
C LYS A 66 -0.58 -1.73 27.32
N LEU A 67 0.73 -1.84 27.12
CA LEU A 67 1.59 -2.64 27.99
C LEU A 67 1.62 -2.07 29.41
N ASP A 68 1.75 -0.76 29.57
CA ASP A 68 1.70 -0.10 30.88
C ASP A 68 0.38 -0.39 31.59
N GLN A 69 -0.76 -0.31 30.88
CA GLN A 69 -2.07 -0.68 31.44
C GLN A 69 -2.16 -2.14 31.89
N VAL A 70 -1.57 -3.06 31.12
CA VAL A 70 -1.51 -4.48 31.50
C VAL A 70 -0.62 -4.69 32.72
N TYR A 71 0.52 -4.01 32.79
CA TYR A 71 1.41 -4.06 33.96
C TYR A 71 0.71 -3.55 35.22
N GLU A 72 0.00 -2.42 35.14
CA GLU A 72 -0.78 -1.89 36.26
C GLU A 72 -1.93 -2.84 36.66
N ALA A 73 -2.62 -3.45 35.71
CA ALA A 73 -3.70 -4.41 36.00
C ALA A 73 -3.20 -5.70 36.68
N ILE A 74 -1.98 -6.15 36.35
CA ILE A 74 -1.36 -7.33 36.95
C ILE A 74 -0.81 -6.98 38.34
N ASN A 75 -0.07 -5.87 38.47
CA ASN A 75 0.55 -5.47 39.72
C ASN A 75 -0.48 -4.99 40.75
N GLY A 76 -1.50 -4.24 40.34
CA GLY A 76 -2.57 -3.79 41.23
C GLY A 76 -3.40 -4.93 41.83
N LYS A 77 -3.54 -6.05 41.13
CA LYS A 77 -4.21 -7.26 41.67
C LYS A 77 -3.31 -8.05 42.61
N LYS A 78 -1.99 -7.98 42.43
CA LYS A 78 -1.02 -8.72 43.23
C LYS A 78 -1.06 -8.27 44.69
N ASP A 79 -1.28 -6.99 44.97
CA ASP A 79 -1.38 -6.50 46.34
C ASP A 79 -2.63 -7.02 47.04
N THR A 80 -3.78 -7.04 46.36
CA THR A 80 -5.03 -7.60 46.92
C THR A 80 -4.92 -9.11 47.14
N GLN A 81 -4.40 -9.85 46.15
CA GLN A 81 -4.19 -11.30 46.29
C GLN A 81 -3.15 -11.62 47.37
N SER A 82 -2.07 -10.83 47.48
CA SER A 82 -1.05 -11.00 48.52
C SER A 82 -1.63 -10.77 49.92
N GLU A 83 -2.50 -9.77 50.07
CA GLU A 83 -3.18 -9.49 51.33
C GLU A 83 -4.18 -10.60 51.71
N GLU A 84 -4.97 -11.11 50.75
CA GLU A 84 -5.85 -12.26 50.95
C GLU A 84 -5.07 -13.53 51.29
N VAL A 85 -3.97 -13.82 50.58
CA VAL A 85 -3.09 -14.96 50.88
C VAL A 85 -2.50 -14.82 52.28
N SER A 86 -2.12 -13.62 52.70
CA SER A 86 -1.62 -13.36 54.06
C SER A 86 -2.71 -13.59 55.12
N LYS A 87 -3.94 -13.13 54.87
CA LYS A 87 -5.11 -13.39 55.74
C LYS A 87 -5.43 -14.88 55.84
N LEU A 88 -5.44 -15.60 54.71
CA LEU A 88 -5.68 -17.04 54.66
C LEU A 88 -4.58 -17.81 55.41
N LYS A 89 -3.30 -17.45 55.21
CA LYS A 89 -2.18 -18.04 55.96
C LYS A 89 -2.34 -17.86 57.48
N ALA A 90 -2.69 -16.66 57.93
CA ALA A 90 -2.93 -16.39 59.35
C ALA A 90 -4.07 -17.26 59.93
N ARG A 91 -5.15 -17.44 59.16
CA ARG A 91 -6.30 -18.26 59.58
C ARG A 91 -6.01 -19.76 59.59
N ILE A 92 -5.19 -20.25 58.65
CA ILE A 92 -4.66 -21.61 58.67
C ILE A 92 -3.80 -21.83 59.92
N GLU A 93 -2.92 -20.88 60.25
CA GLU A 93 -2.05 -20.98 61.43
C GLU A 93 -2.86 -20.96 62.73
N GLU A 94 -3.90 -20.14 62.82
CA GLU A 94 -4.87 -20.12 63.93
C GLU A 94 -5.60 -21.48 64.08
N LEU A 95 -6.09 -22.04 62.97
CA LEU A 95 -6.75 -23.35 62.96
C LEU A 95 -5.79 -24.48 63.34
N GLN A 96 -4.53 -24.42 62.90
CA GLN A 96 -3.49 -25.40 63.25
C GLN A 96 -3.07 -25.33 64.73
N ARG A 97 -3.13 -24.15 65.37
CA ARG A 97 -2.88 -24.01 66.82
C ARG A 97 -4.05 -24.50 67.68
N ARG A 98 -5.23 -24.72 67.11
CA ARG A 98 -6.37 -25.28 67.84
C ARG A 98 -6.08 -26.77 68.13
N PRO A 99 -6.10 -27.21 69.41
CA PRO A 99 -5.81 -28.60 69.74
C PRO A 99 -6.79 -29.54 69.03
N LEU A 100 -6.23 -30.49 68.27
CA LEU A 100 -6.95 -31.55 67.54
C LEU A 100 -7.79 -32.40 68.50
N ALA A 101 -9.05 -32.02 68.67
CA ALA A 101 -10.09 -32.90 69.18
C ALA A 101 -10.96 -33.35 68.01
N ALA A 102 -10.83 -34.64 67.69
CA ALA A 102 -11.59 -35.44 66.73
C ALA A 102 -11.28 -35.22 65.24
N SER A 103 -10.40 -36.11 64.75
CA SER A 103 -10.25 -36.51 63.35
C SER A 103 -11.58 -36.82 62.66
N THR A 104 -11.72 -36.35 61.43
CA THR A 104 -12.35 -37.14 60.36
C THR A 104 -11.56 -36.89 59.07
N SER A 105 -10.77 -37.89 58.68
CA SER A 105 -10.02 -37.94 57.43
C SER A 105 -11.01 -38.18 56.29
N GLY A 106 -11.31 -37.13 55.52
CA GLY A 106 -12.02 -37.23 54.25
C GLY A 106 -11.02 -37.22 53.11
N GLU A 107 -10.74 -38.40 52.56
CA GLU A 107 -9.99 -38.58 51.32
C GLU A 107 -10.83 -38.03 50.16
N VAL A 108 -10.57 -36.76 49.79
CA VAL A 108 -11.20 -36.14 48.62
C VAL A 108 -10.45 -36.64 47.39
N ILE A 109 -10.96 -37.71 46.81
CA ILE A 109 -10.62 -38.15 45.46
C ILE A 109 -11.03 -37.00 44.53
N LYS A 110 -10.04 -36.26 43.98
CA LYS A 110 -10.19 -35.25 42.93
C LYS A 110 -9.79 -35.83 41.56
N PRO A 111 -10.67 -36.53 40.83
CA PRO A 111 -10.36 -37.04 39.50
C PRO A 111 -10.77 -36.07 38.37
N ALA A 112 -11.25 -34.86 38.68
CA ALA A 112 -11.83 -33.95 37.69
C ALA A 112 -10.86 -32.88 37.13
N GLU A 113 -9.73 -32.62 37.78
CA GLU A 113 -8.80 -31.56 37.36
C GLU A 113 -7.96 -31.98 36.14
N ASP A 114 -7.63 -33.26 36.01
CA ASP A 114 -6.82 -33.78 34.90
C ASP A 114 -7.54 -33.70 33.54
N ASP A 115 -8.85 -33.95 33.52
CA ASP A 115 -9.67 -33.87 32.30
C ASP A 115 -9.81 -32.43 31.78
N GLU A 116 -9.88 -31.45 32.69
CA GLU A 116 -9.97 -30.03 32.32
C GLU A 116 -8.64 -29.52 31.78
N VAL A 117 -7.51 -29.95 32.36
CA VAL A 117 -6.17 -29.64 31.84
C VAL A 117 -5.97 -30.25 30.44
N ALA A 118 -6.39 -31.49 30.22
CA ALA A 118 -6.33 -32.13 28.90
C ALA A 118 -7.17 -31.39 27.85
N ARG A 119 -8.36 -30.90 28.23
CA ARG A 119 -9.20 -30.07 27.36
C ARG A 119 -8.54 -28.73 27.02
N LEU A 120 -8.01 -28.01 28.02
CA LEU A 120 -7.35 -26.72 27.81
C LEU A 120 -6.11 -26.85 26.91
N HIS A 121 -5.31 -27.90 27.07
CA HIS A 121 -4.18 -28.17 26.17
C HIS A 121 -4.64 -28.42 24.73
N SER A 122 -5.72 -29.17 24.54
CA SER A 122 -6.28 -29.42 23.20
C SER A 122 -6.80 -28.12 22.56
N GLU A 123 -7.48 -27.28 23.32
CA GLU A 123 -7.95 -25.96 22.86
C GLU A 123 -6.77 -25.03 22.50
N GLN A 124 -5.68 -25.01 23.28
CA GLN A 124 -4.46 -24.26 22.95
C GLN A 124 -3.82 -24.74 21.64
N VAL A 125 -3.73 -26.05 21.43
CA VAL A 125 -3.15 -26.63 20.21
C VAL A 125 -3.97 -26.25 18.99
N GLU A 126 -5.30 -26.33 19.07
CA GLU A 126 -6.17 -25.95 17.96
C GLU A 126 -6.14 -24.44 17.69
N LEU A 127 -6.11 -23.61 18.73
CA LEU A 127 -5.97 -22.16 18.57
C LEU A 127 -4.65 -21.80 17.89
N LYS A 128 -3.53 -22.40 18.34
CA LYS A 128 -2.21 -22.21 17.72
C LYS A 128 -2.20 -22.66 16.26
N LYS A 129 -2.78 -23.83 15.98
CA LYS A 129 -2.90 -24.35 14.62
C LYS A 129 -3.79 -23.46 13.73
N ALA A 130 -4.81 -22.82 14.29
CA ALA A 130 -5.66 -21.87 13.57
C ALA A 130 -4.91 -20.57 13.26
N THR A 131 -4.14 -20.04 14.22
CA THR A 131 -3.30 -18.84 14.00
C THR A 131 -2.20 -19.10 12.97
N ASP A 132 -1.54 -20.26 13.04
CA ASP A 132 -0.47 -20.63 12.09
C ASP A 132 -1.02 -20.75 10.66
N ARG A 133 -2.22 -21.34 10.50
CA ARG A 133 -2.93 -21.38 9.21
C ARG A 133 -3.26 -19.98 8.69
N ARG A 134 -3.70 -19.07 9.56
CA ARG A 134 -4.00 -17.69 9.17
C ARG A 134 -2.74 -16.93 8.74
N LEU A 135 -1.63 -17.12 9.46
CA LEU A 135 -0.34 -16.51 9.12
C LEU A 135 0.18 -17.03 7.78
N ALA A 136 0.16 -18.34 7.55
CA ALA A 136 0.55 -18.94 6.28
C ALA A 136 -0.27 -18.37 5.10
N ALA A 137 -1.59 -18.25 5.26
CA ALA A 137 -2.44 -17.65 4.23
C ALA A 137 -2.12 -16.16 3.97
N MET A 138 -1.77 -15.39 5.00
CA MET A 138 -1.34 -14.00 4.82
C MET A 138 0.02 -13.90 4.11
N GLU A 139 0.97 -14.79 4.42
CA GLU A 139 2.27 -14.85 3.75
C GLU A 139 2.12 -15.18 2.26
N GLU A 140 1.24 -16.11 1.90
CA GLU A 140 0.92 -16.42 0.51
C GLU A 140 0.38 -15.19 -0.24
N VAL A 141 -0.53 -14.42 0.38
CA VAL A 141 -1.07 -13.18 -0.22
C VAL A 141 0.03 -12.13 -0.41
N ILE A 142 0.92 -11.97 0.57
CA ILE A 142 2.05 -11.03 0.48
C ILE A 142 2.95 -11.41 -0.70
N HIS A 143 3.32 -12.68 -0.82
CA HIS A 143 4.14 -13.16 -1.93
C HIS A 143 3.46 -13.01 -3.28
N ALA A 144 2.16 -13.29 -3.37
CA ALA A 144 1.40 -13.10 -4.60
C ALA A 144 1.38 -11.62 -5.04
N LEU A 145 1.18 -10.70 -4.09
CA LEU A 145 1.18 -9.26 -4.36
C LEU A 145 2.58 -8.75 -4.75
N GLN A 146 3.64 -9.22 -4.08
CA GLN A 146 5.02 -8.89 -4.45
C GLN A 146 5.33 -9.29 -5.89
N ARG A 147 4.98 -10.52 -6.29
CA ARG A 147 5.15 -10.99 -7.67
C ARG A 147 4.35 -10.15 -8.66
N GLN A 148 3.12 -9.75 -8.32
CA GLN A 148 2.32 -8.87 -9.19
C GLN A 148 2.95 -7.49 -9.37
N CYS A 149 3.57 -6.93 -8.34
CA CYS A 149 4.32 -5.67 -8.45
C CYS A 149 5.54 -5.83 -9.35
N GLU A 150 6.33 -6.89 -9.17
CA GLU A 150 7.48 -7.21 -10.02
C GLU A 150 7.08 -7.39 -11.49
N ASP A 151 5.99 -8.13 -11.76
CA ASP A 151 5.46 -8.33 -13.11
C ASP A 151 4.98 -7.01 -13.73
N ALA A 152 4.34 -6.14 -12.95
CA ALA A 152 3.89 -4.83 -13.39
C ALA A 152 5.06 -3.89 -13.72
N GLU A 153 6.12 -3.90 -12.90
CA GLU A 153 7.35 -3.14 -13.14
C GLU A 153 8.08 -3.63 -14.39
N ALA A 154 8.24 -4.95 -14.54
CA ALA A 154 8.82 -5.55 -15.74
C ALA A 154 8.04 -5.18 -17.00
N ASN A 155 6.70 -5.24 -16.94
CA ASN A 155 5.84 -4.82 -18.04
C ASN A 155 5.99 -3.32 -18.35
N ALA A 156 6.06 -2.45 -17.33
CA ALA A 156 6.27 -1.03 -17.52
C ALA A 156 7.62 -0.73 -18.21
N GLU A 157 8.69 -1.42 -17.83
CA GLU A 157 9.99 -1.30 -18.51
C GLU A 157 9.95 -1.79 -19.96
N VAL A 158 9.19 -2.86 -20.27
CA VAL A 158 8.95 -3.31 -21.66
C VAL A 158 8.22 -2.22 -22.46
N TRP A 159 7.16 -1.62 -21.92
CA TRP A 159 6.44 -0.54 -22.60
C TRP A 159 7.30 0.71 -22.81
N LYS A 160 8.15 1.04 -21.84
CA LYS A 160 9.11 2.13 -21.94
C LYS A 160 10.16 1.87 -23.03
N ALA A 161 10.71 0.66 -23.09
CA ALA A 161 11.64 0.25 -24.14
C ALA A 161 10.98 0.30 -25.53
N GLU A 162 9.73 -0.15 -25.65
CA GLU A 162 8.95 -0.10 -26.90
C GLU A 162 8.62 1.34 -27.32
N ALA A 163 8.30 2.22 -26.37
CA ALA A 163 8.07 3.64 -26.63
C ALA A 163 9.33 4.35 -27.16
N LEU A 164 10.51 3.96 -26.67
CA LEU A 164 11.80 4.49 -27.09
C LEU A 164 12.37 3.82 -28.36
N ARG A 165 11.69 2.80 -28.90
CA ARG A 165 12.17 2.04 -30.06
C ARG A 165 12.26 2.93 -31.31
N PRO A 166 13.44 3.02 -31.97
CA PRO A 166 13.59 3.77 -33.22
C PRO A 166 12.60 3.27 -34.28
N GLY A 167 11.72 4.16 -34.76
CA GLY A 167 10.67 3.81 -35.73
C GLY A 167 9.23 3.89 -35.20
N ASN A 168 9.03 4.07 -33.88
CA ASN A 168 7.71 4.35 -33.33
C ASN A 168 7.29 5.82 -33.61
N LYS A 169 6.66 6.05 -34.77
CA LYS A 169 6.25 7.39 -35.24
C LYS A 169 5.11 8.05 -34.44
N ARG A 170 4.65 7.45 -33.34
CA ARG A 170 3.58 8.04 -32.50
C ARG A 170 4.08 8.95 -31.37
N GLY A 171 5.39 8.97 -31.08
CA GLY A 171 5.95 9.74 -29.95
C GLY A 171 6.85 10.92 -30.32
N GLY A 172 7.33 11.00 -31.57
CA GLY A 172 8.16 12.10 -32.02
C GLY A 172 7.34 13.18 -32.71
N VAL A 173 6.48 13.90 -32.00
CA VAL A 173 6.21 15.28 -32.42
C VAL A 173 7.52 16.00 -32.13
N ALA A 174 8.41 16.05 -33.12
CA ALA A 174 9.37 17.12 -33.16
C ALA A 174 8.51 18.39 -33.05
N ILE A 175 8.57 19.07 -31.91
CA ILE A 175 8.16 20.47 -31.80
C ILE A 175 9.22 21.24 -32.59
N GLY A 176 9.28 21.00 -33.90
CA GLY A 176 9.80 21.99 -34.81
C GLY A 176 8.76 23.08 -34.89
N ASP A 177 9.23 24.32 -34.93
CA ASP A 177 8.45 25.56 -34.96
C ASP A 177 7.05 25.36 -35.52
N THR A 178 6.06 25.45 -34.63
CA THR A 178 4.64 25.43 -34.96
C THR A 178 4.40 26.27 -36.21
N PRO A 179 4.12 25.69 -37.39
CA PRO A 179 3.83 26.49 -38.56
C PRO A 179 2.53 27.21 -38.27
N MET A 180 2.63 28.53 -38.32
CA MET A 180 1.55 29.49 -38.15
C MET A 180 0.25 28.99 -38.80
N THR A 181 -0.83 29.04 -38.03
CA THR A 181 -2.16 28.54 -38.36
C THR A 181 -2.69 29.14 -39.68
N GLN A 182 -2.66 28.35 -40.76
CA GLN A 182 -3.55 28.56 -41.89
C GLN A 182 -4.71 27.57 -41.80
N ASN A 183 -5.90 28.13 -41.57
CA ASN A 183 -7.20 27.47 -41.61
C ASN A 183 -7.34 26.59 -42.86
N ARG A 184 -7.21 25.28 -42.68
CA ARG A 184 -7.66 24.31 -43.68
C ARG A 184 -8.79 23.48 -43.09
N VAL A 185 -9.99 23.84 -43.52
CA VAL A 185 -11.23 23.07 -43.38
C VAL A 185 -10.97 21.65 -43.90
N ARG A 186 -10.94 20.67 -43.00
CA ARG A 186 -10.93 19.26 -43.39
C ARG A 186 -12.36 18.81 -43.69
N PRO A 187 -12.63 18.21 -44.86
CA PRO A 187 -13.92 17.62 -45.16
C PRO A 187 -14.16 16.40 -44.27
N ARG A 188 -15.38 16.29 -43.73
CA ARG A 188 -15.88 15.10 -43.02
C ARG A 188 -15.73 13.88 -43.95
N LEU A 189 -14.83 12.98 -43.62
CA LEU A 189 -14.81 11.63 -44.19
C LEU A 189 -15.55 10.69 -43.24
N THR A 190 -16.60 10.09 -43.79
CA THR A 190 -17.38 8.97 -43.25
C THR A 190 -16.48 7.78 -42.95
N LEU A 191 -16.66 7.18 -41.77
CA LEU A 191 -16.03 5.95 -41.34
C LEU A 191 -16.39 4.81 -42.30
N LEU A 192 -15.39 4.20 -42.94
CA LEU A 192 -15.54 2.85 -43.51
C LEU A 192 -15.47 1.85 -42.35
N GLU A 193 -16.46 0.98 -42.25
CA GLU A 193 -16.48 -0.17 -41.35
C GLU A 193 -15.37 -1.14 -41.72
N THR A 194 -14.41 -1.32 -40.81
CA THR A 194 -13.37 -2.34 -40.91
C THR A 194 -13.94 -3.69 -40.46
N PRO A 195 -13.89 -4.77 -41.26
CA PRO A 195 -14.44 -6.06 -40.87
C PRO A 195 -13.57 -6.77 -39.83
N GLY A 196 -14.20 -7.21 -38.75
CA GLY A 196 -13.91 -8.51 -38.13
C GLY A 196 -12.60 -8.67 -37.35
N VAL A 197 -12.42 -7.91 -36.28
CA VAL A 197 -11.67 -8.44 -35.13
C VAL A 197 -12.68 -8.84 -34.08
N VAL A 198 -12.88 -10.15 -33.90
CA VAL A 198 -13.56 -10.71 -32.73
C VAL A 198 -12.85 -10.13 -31.51
N ARG A 199 -13.43 -9.07 -30.93
CA ARG A 199 -13.00 -8.50 -29.66
C ARG A 199 -13.16 -9.61 -28.65
N ARG A 200 -12.06 -10.28 -28.31
CA ARG A 200 -11.94 -10.98 -27.03
C ARG A 200 -12.25 -9.92 -25.98
N VAL A 201 -13.47 -9.98 -25.44
CA VAL A 201 -13.88 -9.14 -24.32
C VAL A 201 -12.95 -9.51 -23.19
N ASP A 202 -12.13 -8.56 -22.78
CA ASP A 202 -11.21 -8.70 -21.65
C ASP A 202 -11.99 -9.23 -20.44
N GLU A 203 -11.67 -10.45 -19.99
CA GLU A 203 -12.38 -11.13 -18.92
C GLU A 203 -12.37 -10.32 -17.62
N ARG A 204 -11.33 -9.49 -17.44
CA ARG A 204 -11.24 -8.53 -16.34
C ARG A 204 -12.32 -7.46 -16.41
N LEU A 205 -12.62 -6.96 -17.62
CA LEU A 205 -13.67 -5.97 -17.84
C LEU A 205 -15.05 -6.57 -17.58
N LYS A 206 -15.25 -7.83 -17.96
CA LYS A 206 -16.48 -8.57 -17.66
C LYS A 206 -16.71 -8.68 -16.14
N GLY A 207 -15.68 -9.02 -15.36
CA GLY A 207 -15.77 -9.07 -13.90
C GLY A 207 -16.06 -7.72 -13.23
N ILE A 208 -15.60 -6.61 -13.82
CA ILE A 208 -15.93 -5.26 -13.34
C ILE A 208 -17.41 -4.95 -13.62
N VAL A 209 -17.88 -5.21 -14.84
CA VAL A 209 -19.29 -4.97 -15.23
C VAL A 209 -20.24 -5.79 -14.36
N GLU A 210 -19.94 -7.06 -14.10
CA GLU A 210 -20.78 -7.91 -13.24
C GLU A 210 -20.85 -7.42 -11.79
N ARG A 211 -19.75 -6.93 -11.20
CA ARG A 211 -19.77 -6.37 -9.84
C ARG A 211 -20.60 -5.09 -9.78
N HIS A 212 -20.42 -4.21 -10.76
CA HIS A 212 -21.19 -2.97 -10.83
C HIS A 212 -22.68 -3.24 -11.02
N GLN A 213 -23.03 -4.23 -11.83
CA GLN A 213 -24.42 -4.64 -12.01
C GLN A 213 -25.05 -5.13 -10.70
N ARG A 214 -24.35 -5.96 -9.91
CA ARG A 214 -24.84 -6.41 -8.59
C ARG A 214 -25.07 -5.26 -7.62
N GLU A 215 -24.16 -4.27 -7.60
CA GLU A 215 -24.30 -3.08 -6.75
C GLU A 215 -25.51 -2.23 -7.15
N VAL A 216 -25.70 -2.02 -8.45
CA VAL A 216 -26.87 -1.31 -8.99
C VAL A 216 -28.17 -2.01 -8.62
N ASP A 217 -28.23 -3.33 -8.70
CA ASP A 217 -29.44 -4.09 -8.39
C ASP A 217 -29.75 -4.07 -6.88
N LEU A 218 -28.73 -4.18 -6.02
CA LEU A 218 -28.89 -3.97 -4.58
C LEU A 218 -29.44 -2.57 -4.26
N LEU A 219 -28.92 -1.53 -4.92
CA LEU A 219 -29.39 -0.16 -4.73
C LEU A 219 -30.85 0.02 -5.20
N LYS A 220 -31.28 -0.67 -6.25
CA LYS A 220 -32.68 -0.68 -6.68
C LYS A 220 -33.57 -1.39 -5.66
N GLU A 221 -33.16 -2.55 -5.16
CA GLU A 221 -33.90 -3.27 -4.12
C GLU A 221 -34.05 -2.43 -2.85
N MET A 222 -32.99 -1.76 -2.40
CA MET A 222 -33.04 -0.87 -1.24
C MET A 222 -33.99 0.32 -1.43
N ARG A 223 -34.15 0.82 -2.66
CA ARG A 223 -35.12 1.89 -2.97
C ARG A 223 -36.56 1.37 -2.97
N LEU A 224 -36.77 0.13 -3.41
CA LEU A 224 -38.09 -0.52 -3.43
C LEU A 224 -38.54 -1.00 -2.04
N THR A 225 -37.61 -1.32 -1.14
CA THR A 225 -37.90 -1.77 0.24
C THR A 225 -38.02 -0.63 1.25
N ARG A 226 -37.65 0.61 0.89
CA ARG A 226 -37.74 1.80 1.74
C ARG A 226 -38.89 2.76 1.37
N GLY A 227 -39.78 2.36 0.45
CA GLY A 227 -41.03 3.07 0.13
C GLY A 227 -42.23 2.19 0.45
#